data_AF-A0A954X9S7-F1
#
_entry.id   AF-A0A954X9S7-F1
#
_cell.length_a   1.000
_cell.length_b   1.000
_cell.length_c   1.000
_cell.angle_alpha   90.00
_cell.angle_beta   90.00
_cell.angle_gamma   90.00
#
_symmetry.space_group_name_H-M   'P 1'
#
loop_
_entity.id
_entity.type
_entity.pdbx_description
1 polymer ?
#
loop_
_entity_poly.entity_id
_entity_poly.type
_entity_poly.pdbx_seq_one_letter_code
_entity_poly.pdbx_strand_id
1 'polypeptide(L)'
;MSYYHAAIVCGLFHIMALDAAWGDEPASATPAEATAEKPADSHRVPLATARDRAKVMHNVYATTLEVIHDRYFHGDRAVIPARAMEDVFSEMKRQMKIEARWISVNLRAMSIDHEPETEFERQAAKALSAEQSDYEKVEGGHYRRAERIPLHDGCISCHGGFLRTNDKKQRFAALVISVPLADKDVADIQSQPPQPE
;
A
#
# COMPACT_ATOMS: atom_id res chain seq x y z
N MET A 1 -49.96 -36.23 8.55
CA MET A 1 -50.56 -35.57 7.37
C MET A 1 -49.42 -35.32 6.40
N SER A 2 -48.96 -36.22 5.53
CA SER A 2 -49.60 -37.07 4.51
C SER A 2 -50.35 -36.29 3.42
N TYR A 3 -49.92 -36.57 2.18
CA TYR A 3 -50.47 -36.30 0.85
C TYR A 3 -49.99 -35.04 0.08
N TYR A 4 -49.08 -35.13 -0.93
CA TYR A 4 -49.16 -35.65 -2.33
C TYR A 4 -49.57 -34.49 -3.30
N HIS A 5 -48.88 -34.13 -4.41
CA HIS A 5 -48.65 -34.84 -5.67
C HIS A 5 -47.52 -34.22 -6.51
N ALA A 6 -46.80 -35.11 -7.21
CA ALA A 6 -45.99 -34.83 -8.39
C ALA A 6 -46.87 -34.61 -9.64
N ALA A 7 -46.38 -33.84 -10.60
CA ALA A 7 -46.81 -33.95 -12.00
C ALA A 7 -45.65 -33.62 -12.93
N ILE A 8 -45.09 -34.68 -13.50
CA ILE A 8 -44.26 -34.72 -14.70
C ILE A 8 -45.16 -34.38 -15.89
N VAL A 9 -44.73 -33.47 -16.77
CA VAL A 9 -45.21 -33.46 -18.16
C VAL A 9 -44.00 -33.43 -19.09
N CYS A 10 -43.93 -34.50 -19.86
CA CYS A 10 -43.04 -34.80 -20.95
C CYS A 10 -43.45 -33.99 -22.18
N GLY A 11 -42.50 -33.33 -22.85
CA GLY A 11 -42.71 -32.63 -24.12
C GLY A 11 -41.53 -32.89 -25.05
N LEU A 12 -41.72 -33.85 -25.95
CA LEU A 12 -40.76 -34.36 -26.93
C LEU A 12 -41.20 -33.89 -28.33
N PHE A 13 -40.22 -33.75 -29.24
CA PHE A 13 -40.29 -33.56 -30.69
C PHE A 13 -40.56 -32.15 -31.26
N HIS A 14 -39.54 -31.57 -31.90
CA HIS A 14 -39.39 -31.68 -33.37
C HIS A 14 -37.97 -31.34 -33.82
N ILE A 15 -37.32 -32.32 -34.46
CA ILE A 15 -36.14 -32.15 -35.30
C ILE A 15 -36.66 -31.79 -36.69
N MET A 16 -36.23 -30.65 -37.24
CA MET A 16 -36.20 -30.44 -38.68
C MET A 16 -34.77 -30.07 -39.06
N ALA A 17 -34.14 -30.99 -39.78
CA ALA A 17 -32.90 -30.76 -40.51
C ALA A 17 -33.19 -29.91 -41.75
N LEU A 18 -32.30 -28.97 -42.04
CA LEU A 18 -32.20 -28.34 -43.35
C LEU A 18 -30.73 -28.33 -43.75
N ASP A 19 -30.37 -29.26 -44.64
CA ASP A 19 -29.11 -29.26 -45.37
C ASP A 19 -29.17 -28.22 -46.49
N ALA A 20 -28.15 -27.36 -46.58
CA ALA A 20 -27.71 -26.80 -47.86
C ALA A 20 -26.28 -26.28 -47.72
N ALA A 21 -25.39 -26.97 -48.43
CA ALA A 21 -23.97 -26.67 -48.55
C ALA A 21 -23.72 -25.40 -49.38
N TRP A 22 -22.81 -24.55 -48.90
CA TRP A 22 -21.92 -23.76 -49.76
C TRP A 22 -20.55 -23.71 -49.10
N GLY A 23 -19.54 -24.12 -49.87
CA GLY A 23 -18.15 -24.03 -49.48
C GLY A 23 -17.65 -22.59 -49.48
N ASP A 24 -16.72 -22.31 -48.58
CA ASP A 24 -15.43 -21.76 -48.91
C ASP A 24 -14.50 -22.09 -47.74
N GLU A 25 -13.38 -22.71 -48.08
CA GLU A 25 -12.31 -23.04 -47.16
C GLU A 25 -11.51 -21.76 -46.92
N PRO A 26 -11.50 -21.15 -45.71
CA PRO A 26 -10.57 -20.08 -45.46
C PRO A 26 -9.20 -20.71 -45.21
N ALA A 27 -8.29 -20.42 -46.14
CA ALA A 27 -6.88 -20.73 -46.07
C ALA A 27 -6.31 -20.58 -44.66
N SER A 28 -5.50 -21.57 -44.28
CA SER A 28 -4.61 -21.59 -43.12
C SER A 28 -3.93 -20.23 -42.89
N ALA A 29 -4.52 -19.40 -42.04
CA ALA A 29 -3.83 -18.30 -41.41
C ALA A 29 -2.94 -18.88 -40.33
N THR A 30 -1.64 -18.93 -40.59
CA THR A 30 -0.60 -19.12 -39.57
C THR A 30 -0.93 -18.20 -38.39
N PRO A 31 -1.04 -18.70 -37.15
CA PRO A 31 -1.12 -17.82 -35.98
C PRO A 31 0.18 -17.03 -35.93
N ALA A 32 0.10 -15.76 -36.34
CA ALA A 32 1.10 -14.78 -35.96
C ALA A 32 1.16 -14.83 -34.43
N GLU A 33 2.34 -15.19 -33.94
CA GLU A 33 2.69 -15.26 -32.54
C GLU A 33 2.39 -13.91 -31.91
N ALA A 34 1.18 -13.78 -31.35
CA ALA A 34 0.80 -12.66 -30.52
C ALA A 34 1.69 -12.78 -29.28
N THR A 35 2.79 -12.03 -29.27
CA THR A 35 3.57 -11.78 -28.07
C THR A 35 2.58 -11.22 -27.06
N ALA A 36 2.11 -12.08 -26.16
CA ALA A 36 1.16 -11.72 -25.12
C ALA A 36 1.88 -10.73 -24.19
N GLU A 37 1.69 -9.44 -24.48
CA GLU A 37 2.13 -8.36 -23.63
C GLU A 37 1.51 -8.60 -22.25
N LYS A 38 2.37 -8.83 -21.26
CA LYS A 38 1.96 -9.11 -19.89
C LYS A 38 0.99 -7.99 -19.47
N PRO A 39 -0.21 -8.32 -18.94
CA PRO A 39 -1.19 -7.31 -18.63
C PRO A 39 -0.55 -6.26 -17.70
N ALA A 40 -0.63 -4.99 -18.11
CA ALA A 40 -0.09 -3.90 -17.33
C ALA A 40 -0.66 -3.97 -15.91
N ASP A 41 0.23 -3.99 -14.91
CA ASP A 41 -0.15 -3.96 -13.51
C ASP A 41 -0.90 -2.65 -13.25
N SER A 42 -2.22 -2.73 -13.08
CA SER A 42 -3.12 -1.57 -12.97
C SER A 42 -2.82 -0.69 -11.76
N HIS A 43 -1.98 -1.14 -10.82
CA HIS A 43 -1.62 -0.39 -9.64
C HIS A 43 -0.39 0.50 -9.82
N ARG A 44 0.44 0.23 -10.85
CA ARG A 44 1.62 1.03 -11.16
C ARG A 44 1.22 2.38 -11.72
N VAL A 45 1.83 3.44 -11.20
CA VAL A 45 1.49 4.81 -11.59
C VAL A 45 2.73 5.66 -11.89
N PRO A 46 2.56 6.77 -12.63
CA PRO A 46 3.65 7.70 -12.87
C PRO A 46 4.21 8.29 -11.57
N LEU A 47 5.48 8.72 -11.58
CA LEU A 47 6.16 9.23 -10.39
C LEU A 47 5.41 10.38 -9.71
N ALA A 48 4.89 11.33 -10.51
CA ALA A 48 4.14 12.47 -9.98
C ALA A 48 2.89 12.02 -9.22
N THR A 49 2.16 11.04 -9.76
CA THR A 49 0.98 10.44 -9.12
C THR A 49 1.35 9.64 -7.88
N ALA A 50 2.46 8.88 -7.92
CA ALA A 50 2.96 8.14 -6.77
C ALA A 50 3.30 9.07 -5.59
N ARG A 51 4.00 10.16 -5.87
CA ARG A 51 4.35 11.20 -4.90
C ARG A 51 3.11 11.86 -4.29
N ASP A 52 2.17 12.28 -5.12
CA ASP A 52 0.92 12.90 -4.66
C ASP A 52 0.13 11.96 -3.75
N ARG A 53 -0.08 10.71 -4.19
CA ARG A 53 -0.77 9.69 -3.40
C ARG A 53 -0.09 9.43 -2.06
N ALA A 54 1.24 9.35 -2.03
CA ALA A 54 1.98 9.14 -0.78
C ALA A 54 1.77 10.28 0.21
N LYS A 55 1.75 11.54 -0.25
CA LYS A 55 1.49 12.71 0.60
C LYS A 55 0.07 12.71 1.15
N VAL A 56 -0.92 12.42 0.32
CA VAL A 56 -2.32 12.32 0.75
C VAL A 56 -2.50 11.19 1.77
N MET A 57 -1.96 10.00 1.48
CA MET A 57 -2.04 8.86 2.40
C MET A 57 -1.33 9.13 3.72
N HIS A 58 -0.19 9.83 3.72
CA HIS A 58 0.48 10.23 4.94
C HIS A 58 -0.45 11.02 5.85
N ASN A 59 -1.07 12.07 5.31
CA ASN A 59 -2.01 12.91 6.05
C ASN A 59 -3.19 12.09 6.57
N VAL A 60 -3.81 11.26 5.72
CA VAL A 60 -4.95 10.43 6.12
C VAL A 60 -4.56 9.47 7.25
N TYR A 61 -3.44 8.76 7.14
CA TYR A 61 -3.04 7.78 8.15
C TYR A 61 -2.57 8.44 9.44
N ALA A 62 -1.76 9.50 9.36
CA ALA A 62 -1.27 10.21 10.55
C ALA A 62 -2.42 10.88 11.32
N THR A 63 -3.35 11.55 10.62
CA THR A 63 -4.52 12.16 11.26
C THR A 63 -5.46 11.10 11.84
N THR A 64 -5.66 9.98 11.15
CA THR A 64 -6.47 8.88 11.68
C THR A 64 -5.84 8.29 12.94
N LEU A 65 -4.52 8.08 12.93
CA LEU A 65 -3.77 7.60 14.09
C LEU A 65 -3.96 8.52 15.30
N GLU A 66 -3.84 9.83 15.09
CA GLU A 66 -4.04 10.85 16.13
C GLU A 66 -5.45 10.81 16.70
N VAL A 67 -6.48 10.79 15.84
CA VAL A 67 -7.88 10.73 16.28
C VAL A 67 -8.17 9.45 17.08
N ILE A 68 -7.61 8.30 16.67
CA ILE A 68 -7.77 7.05 17.42
C ILE A 68 -7.11 7.16 18.79
N HIS A 69 -5.89 7.70 18.88
CA HIS A 69 -5.22 7.93 20.16
C HIS A 69 -6.01 8.88 21.07
N ASP A 70 -6.51 9.99 20.54
CA ASP A 70 -7.18 11.03 21.34
C ASP A 70 -8.59 10.60 21.80
N ARG A 71 -9.35 9.92 20.93
CA ARG A 71 -10.79 9.69 21.14
C ARG A 71 -11.18 8.29 21.53
N TYR A 72 -10.35 7.29 21.22
CA TYR A 72 -10.73 5.88 21.34
C TYR A 72 -9.77 5.06 22.20
N PHE A 73 -8.56 5.55 22.44
CA PHE A 73 -7.56 4.83 23.24
C PHE A 73 -7.64 5.22 24.72
N HIS A 74 -7.95 4.24 25.58
CA HIS A 74 -8.09 4.41 27.03
C HIS A 74 -7.31 3.37 27.85
N GLY A 75 -6.00 3.26 27.59
CA GLY A 75 -4.97 2.80 28.54
C GLY A 75 -4.88 1.31 28.86
N ASP A 76 -5.96 0.64 29.24
CA ASP A 76 -5.82 -0.65 29.96
C ASP A 76 -6.43 -1.87 29.23
N ARG A 77 -7.27 -1.63 28.21
CA ARG A 77 -7.95 -2.69 27.45
C ARG A 77 -8.10 -2.40 25.95
N ALA A 78 -7.65 -1.23 25.50
CA ALA A 78 -7.75 -0.85 24.11
C ALA A 78 -6.58 -1.42 23.31
N VAL A 79 -6.85 -1.82 22.06
CA VAL A 79 -5.78 -2.16 21.11
C VAL A 79 -4.93 -0.90 20.89
N ILE A 80 -3.60 -1.06 20.87
CA ILE A 80 -2.67 0.03 20.58
C ILE A 80 -2.99 0.59 19.18
N PRO A 81 -3.26 1.89 19.03
CA PRO A 81 -3.75 2.44 17.76
C PRO A 81 -2.83 2.17 16.56
N ALA A 82 -1.51 2.29 16.77
CA ALA A 82 -0.52 1.99 15.73
C ALA A 82 -0.63 0.54 15.23
N ARG A 83 -0.87 -0.42 16.15
CA ARG A 83 -1.06 -1.83 15.81
C ARG A 83 -2.39 -2.06 15.08
N ALA A 84 -3.47 -1.40 15.50
CA ALA A 84 -4.76 -1.52 14.82
C ALA A 84 -4.68 -1.05 13.36
N MET A 85 -3.89 -0.01 13.08
CA MET A 85 -3.71 0.50 11.72
C MET A 85 -2.83 -0.38 10.83
N GLU A 86 -2.03 -1.30 11.38
CA GLU A 86 -1.26 -2.26 10.56
C GLU A 86 -2.17 -3.19 9.76
N ASP A 87 -3.39 -3.48 10.25
CA ASP A 87 -4.37 -4.26 9.50
C ASP A 87 -4.86 -3.47 8.26
N VAL A 88 -4.99 -2.15 8.39
CA VAL A 88 -5.28 -1.25 7.25
C VAL A 88 -4.10 -1.27 6.26
N PHE A 89 -2.86 -1.23 6.74
CA PHE A 89 -1.68 -1.29 5.87
C PHE A 89 -1.60 -2.61 5.09
N SER A 90 -1.90 -3.72 5.76
CA SER A 90 -1.99 -5.04 5.13
C SER A 90 -3.07 -5.07 4.04
N GLU A 91 -4.22 -4.45 4.29
CA GLU A 91 -5.30 -4.31 3.31
C GLU A 91 -4.85 -3.51 2.08
N MET A 92 -4.21 -2.36 2.29
CA MET A 92 -3.72 -1.49 1.23
C MET A 92 -2.64 -2.17 0.39
N LYS A 93 -1.75 -2.93 1.02
CA LYS A 93 -0.78 -3.76 0.32
C LYS A 93 -1.47 -4.83 -0.53
N ARG A 94 -2.50 -5.48 -0.02
CA ARG A 94 -3.23 -6.52 -0.76
C ARG A 94 -3.96 -5.94 -1.98
N GLN A 95 -4.75 -4.89 -1.76
CA GLN A 95 -5.65 -4.30 -2.76
C GLN A 95 -4.94 -3.43 -3.78
N MET A 96 -3.90 -2.69 -3.37
CA MET A 96 -3.29 -1.65 -4.20
C MET A 96 -1.78 -1.80 -4.38
N LYS A 97 -1.17 -2.82 -3.77
CA LYS A 97 0.30 -3.01 -3.77
C LYS A 97 1.07 -1.82 -3.19
N ILE A 98 0.39 -0.99 -2.40
CA ILE A 98 1.00 0.12 -1.66
C ILE A 98 1.37 -0.40 -0.28
N GLU A 99 2.64 -0.26 0.08
CA GLU A 99 3.12 -0.64 1.40
C GLU A 99 3.18 0.60 2.30
N ALA A 100 2.79 0.44 3.56
CA ALA A 100 2.93 1.47 4.56
C ALA A 100 3.39 0.85 5.89
N ARG A 101 4.24 1.55 6.63
CA ARG A 101 4.68 1.11 7.97
C ARG A 101 5.15 2.27 8.84
N TRP A 102 5.01 2.09 10.14
CA TRP A 102 5.55 2.98 11.15
C TRP A 102 7.03 2.71 11.37
N ILE A 103 7.82 3.76 11.59
CA ILE A 103 9.20 3.64 12.07
C ILE A 103 9.47 4.60 13.23
N SER A 104 10.28 4.17 14.19
CA SER A 104 10.85 5.04 15.21
C SER A 104 11.98 5.88 14.63
N VAL A 105 12.08 7.15 15.06
CA VAL A 105 13.12 8.06 14.57
C VAL A 105 14.02 8.55 15.70
N ASN A 106 13.52 9.44 16.56
CA ASN A 106 14.30 10.04 17.65
C ASN A 106 13.83 9.62 19.05
N LEU A 107 13.16 8.47 19.11
CA LEU A 107 12.72 7.78 20.33
C LEU A 107 12.88 6.27 20.13
N ARG A 108 12.90 5.53 21.25
CA ARG A 108 12.83 4.08 21.20
C ARG A 108 11.51 3.64 20.56
N ALA A 109 11.57 2.64 19.70
CA ALA A 109 10.38 2.01 19.17
C ALA A 109 9.53 1.39 20.31
N MET A 110 8.21 1.53 20.21
CA MET A 110 7.29 0.87 21.16
C MET A 110 7.07 -0.61 20.82
N SER A 111 7.19 -0.96 19.55
CA SER A 111 7.29 -2.34 19.05
C SER A 111 8.62 -2.53 18.34
N ILE A 112 9.19 -3.74 18.43
CA ILE A 112 10.38 -4.11 17.64
C ILE A 112 10.12 -3.99 16.13
N ASP A 113 8.89 -4.23 15.70
CA ASP A 113 8.48 -4.14 14.29
C ASP A 113 8.54 -2.70 13.75
N HIS A 114 8.70 -1.69 14.62
CA HIS A 114 8.80 -0.28 14.23
C HIS A 114 10.24 0.24 14.25
N GLU A 115 11.23 -0.62 14.50
CA GLU A 115 12.63 -0.23 14.30
C GLU A 115 12.92 -0.07 12.79
N PRO A 116 13.76 0.89 12.36
CA PRO A 116 14.23 0.96 10.97
C PRO A 116 15.02 -0.29 10.57
N GLU A 117 14.50 -1.07 9.62
CA GLU A 117 15.07 -2.36 9.21
C GLU A 117 15.78 -2.29 7.86
N THR A 118 15.22 -1.54 6.92
CA THR A 118 15.77 -1.41 5.58
C THR A 118 16.80 -0.29 5.50
N GLU A 119 17.62 -0.31 4.46
CA GLU A 119 18.61 0.75 4.24
C GLU A 119 17.94 2.11 4.00
N PHE A 120 16.84 2.13 3.24
CA PHE A 120 16.00 3.31 3.07
C PHE A 120 15.50 3.83 4.42
N GLU A 121 14.99 2.96 5.29
CA GLU A 121 14.44 3.37 6.59
C GLU A 121 15.50 3.93 7.53
N ARG A 122 16.70 3.35 7.55
CA ARG A 122 17.82 3.89 8.33
C ARG A 122 18.24 5.27 7.83
N GLN A 123 18.33 5.45 6.51
CA GLN A 123 18.65 6.74 5.90
C GLN A 123 17.55 7.77 6.16
N ALA A 124 16.29 7.37 6.02
CA ALA A 124 15.14 8.19 6.37
C ALA A 124 15.18 8.60 7.84
N ALA A 125 15.33 7.67 8.79
CA ALA A 125 15.41 7.98 10.22
C ALA A 125 16.57 8.94 10.54
N LYS A 126 17.71 8.81 9.85
CA LYS A 126 18.84 9.73 9.98
C LYS A 126 18.51 11.13 9.45
N ALA A 127 17.98 11.24 8.23
CA ALA A 127 17.59 12.51 7.62
C ALA A 127 16.50 13.23 8.43
N LEU A 128 15.47 12.47 8.83
CA LEU A 128 14.40 12.93 9.70
C LEU A 128 14.89 13.21 11.12
N SER A 129 16.01 12.70 11.60
CA SER A 129 16.58 13.16 12.88
C SER A 129 17.34 14.49 12.72
N ALA A 130 17.81 14.80 11.51
CA ALA A 130 18.57 15.99 11.15
C ALA A 130 17.68 17.12 10.59
N GLU A 131 16.53 17.35 11.22
CA GLU A 131 15.62 18.48 10.95
C GLU A 131 14.86 18.48 9.60
N GLN A 132 15.12 17.53 8.68
CA GLN A 132 14.31 17.35 7.46
C GLN A 132 12.88 16.87 7.74
N SER A 133 11.86 17.44 7.08
CA SER A 133 10.44 17.06 7.25
C SER A 133 10.12 15.68 6.69
N ASP A 134 10.74 15.35 5.56
CA ASP A 134 10.50 14.15 4.78
C ASP A 134 11.79 13.67 4.09
N TYR A 135 11.79 12.41 3.67
CA TYR A 135 12.85 11.79 2.90
C TYR A 135 12.22 10.93 1.80
N GLU A 136 12.62 11.16 0.54
CA GLU A 136 12.04 10.51 -0.63
C GLU A 136 13.14 9.81 -1.46
N LYS A 137 12.83 8.64 -2.02
CA LYS A 137 13.73 7.93 -2.93
C LYS A 137 12.94 7.05 -3.89
N VAL A 138 13.46 6.87 -5.09
CA VAL A 138 12.99 5.83 -6.02
C VAL A 138 13.97 4.67 -6.00
N GLU A 139 13.49 3.48 -5.65
CA GLU A 139 14.30 2.26 -5.64
C GLU A 139 13.44 1.01 -5.86
N GLY A 140 13.98 0.00 -6.55
CA GLY A 140 13.30 -1.28 -6.75
C GLY A 140 11.93 -1.17 -7.42
N GLY A 141 11.75 -0.23 -8.35
CA GLY A 141 10.47 0.00 -9.03
C GLY A 141 9.40 0.67 -8.16
N HIS A 142 9.78 1.23 -7.01
CA HIS A 142 8.87 1.93 -6.11
C HIS A 142 9.36 3.34 -5.85
N TYR A 143 8.39 4.25 -5.72
CA TYR A 143 8.59 5.51 -5.04
C TYR A 143 8.38 5.29 -3.55
N ARG A 144 9.36 5.68 -2.73
CA ARG A 144 9.35 5.54 -1.28
C ARG A 144 9.45 6.91 -0.64
N ARG A 145 8.63 7.13 0.39
CA ARG A 145 8.63 8.38 1.16
C ARG A 145 8.48 8.08 2.64
N ALA A 146 9.30 8.73 3.46
CA ALA A 146 9.15 8.77 4.90
C ALA A 146 8.86 10.21 5.33
N GLU A 147 7.85 10.44 6.15
CA GLU A 147 7.59 11.76 6.74
C GLU A 147 7.34 11.65 8.25
N ARG A 148 7.71 12.71 8.97
CA ARG A 148 7.53 12.78 10.42
C ARG A 148 6.07 12.74 10.84
N ILE A 149 5.84 12.09 11.97
CA ILE A 149 4.62 12.20 12.77
C ILE A 149 5.01 12.83 14.11
N PRO A 150 4.69 14.12 14.34
CA PRO A 150 4.94 14.76 15.62
C PRO A 150 4.22 14.04 16.75
N LEU A 151 4.93 13.76 17.84
CA LEU A 151 4.34 13.22 19.06
C LEU A 151 4.03 14.38 20.00
N HIS A 152 2.74 14.70 20.13
CA HIS A 152 2.23 15.69 21.07
C HIS A 152 2.11 15.10 22.49
N ASP A 153 1.75 15.94 23.47
CA ASP A 153 1.79 15.59 24.91
C ASP A 153 1.06 14.29 25.27
N GLY A 154 -0.09 14.04 24.62
CA GLY A 154 -0.85 12.79 24.76
C GLY A 154 -0.06 11.55 24.35
N CYS A 155 0.67 11.60 23.23
CA CYS A 155 1.50 10.50 22.74
C CYS A 155 2.72 10.25 23.64
N ILE A 156 3.34 11.31 24.16
CA ILE A 156 4.56 11.21 24.99
C ILE A 156 4.30 10.50 26.32
N SER A 157 3.06 10.48 26.81
CA SER A 157 2.70 9.72 28.02
C SER A 157 3.13 8.25 27.94
N CYS A 158 3.05 7.64 26.76
CA CYS A 158 3.43 6.25 26.51
C CYS A 158 4.78 6.13 25.79
N HIS A 159 5.10 7.06 24.86
CA HIS A 159 6.33 7.02 24.07
C HIS A 159 7.58 7.54 24.80
N GLY A 160 7.43 8.35 25.85
CA GLY A 160 8.54 8.97 26.59
C GLY A 160 9.30 8.03 27.53
N GLY A 161 8.86 6.78 27.67
CA GLY A 161 9.40 5.81 28.63
C GLY A 161 9.17 6.22 30.10
N PHE A 162 9.70 5.42 31.03
CA PHE A 162 9.66 5.72 32.48
C PHE A 162 10.48 6.97 32.87
N LEU A 163 11.44 7.35 32.02
CA LEU A 163 12.31 8.51 32.21
C LEU A 163 11.95 9.55 31.14
N ARG A 164 10.98 10.42 31.45
CA ARG A 164 10.70 11.61 30.64
C ARG A 164 11.97 12.47 30.59
N THR A 165 12.67 12.46 29.46
CA THR A 165 13.79 13.36 29.22
C THR A 165 13.23 14.76 28.98
N ASN A 166 13.53 15.70 29.88
CA ASN A 166 13.11 17.11 29.82
C ASN A 166 13.86 17.93 28.75
N ASP A 167 14.34 17.31 27.67
CA ASP A 167 14.93 18.08 26.58
C ASP A 167 13.82 18.72 25.73
N LYS A 168 14.06 19.95 25.26
CA LYS A 168 13.09 20.70 24.44
C LYS A 168 12.98 20.19 23.00
N LYS A 169 13.52 19.00 22.71
CA LYS A 169 13.56 18.45 21.36
C LYS A 169 12.21 17.85 21.02
N GLN A 170 11.61 18.31 19.92
CA GLN A 170 10.39 17.73 19.39
C GLN A 170 10.61 16.24 19.12
N ARG A 171 9.74 15.40 19.65
CA ARG A 171 9.77 13.96 19.41
C ARG A 171 8.85 13.62 18.26
N PHE A 172 9.26 12.65 17.45
CA PHE A 172 8.49 12.20 16.32
C PHE A 172 8.81 10.74 15.97
N ALA A 173 7.78 10.05 15.50
CA ALA A 173 7.92 8.85 14.71
C ALA A 173 7.93 9.24 13.23
N ALA A 174 7.92 8.24 12.33
CA ALA A 174 7.67 8.48 10.92
C ALA A 174 6.78 7.40 10.33
N LEU A 175 6.14 7.74 9.22
CA LEU A 175 5.40 6.82 8.37
C LEU A 175 6.11 6.70 7.04
N VAL A 176 6.45 5.46 6.69
CA VAL A 176 7.02 5.10 5.41
C VAL A 176 5.90 4.61 4.51
N ILE A 177 5.83 5.15 3.29
CA ILE A 177 4.89 4.74 2.25
C ILE A 177 5.69 4.40 0.99
N SER A 178 5.39 3.23 0.40
CA SER A 178 5.95 2.78 -0.87
C SER A 178 4.84 2.58 -1.89
N VAL A 179 4.96 3.24 -3.04
CA VAL A 179 4.00 3.18 -4.15
C VAL A 179 4.69 2.61 -5.39
N PRO A 180 4.11 1.60 -6.05
CA PRO A 180 4.72 1.01 -7.25
C PRO A 180 4.67 1.98 -8.42
N LEU A 181 5.78 2.07 -9.16
CA LEU A 181 5.93 2.95 -10.30
C LEU A 181 5.67 2.23 -11.62
N ALA A 182 5.20 2.98 -12.60
CA ALA A 182 5.13 2.50 -13.98
C ALA A 182 6.55 2.28 -14.55
N ASP A 183 6.70 1.24 -15.38
CA ASP A 183 8.02 0.78 -15.87
C ASP A 183 8.76 1.88 -16.63
N LYS A 184 8.03 2.71 -17.38
CA LYS A 184 8.58 3.88 -18.08
C LYS A 184 9.28 4.86 -17.14
N ASP A 185 8.67 5.17 -15.98
CA ASP A 185 9.23 6.14 -15.03
C ASP A 185 10.48 5.56 -14.35
N VAL A 186 10.51 4.24 -14.12
CA VAL A 186 11.71 3.57 -13.59
C VAL A 186 12.86 3.65 -14.59
N ALA A 187 12.59 3.39 -15.87
CA ALA A 187 13.60 3.45 -16.93
C ALA A 187 14.14 4.88 -17.12
N ASP A 188 13.26 5.88 -17.13
CA ASP A 188 13.63 7.28 -17.28
C ASP A 188 14.58 7.75 -16.14
N ILE A 189 14.26 7.38 -14.89
CA ILE A 189 15.09 7.74 -13.72
C ILE A 189 16.44 7.04 -13.73
N GLN A 190 16.49 5.77 -14.14
CA GLN A 190 17.74 5.01 -14.23
C GLN A 190 18.65 5.51 -15.36
N SER A 191 18.08 6.11 -16.40
CA SER A 191 18.83 6.71 -17.50
C SER A 191 19.43 8.08 -17.17
N GLN A 192 19.00 8.70 -16.06
CA GLN A 192 19.46 10.01 -15.65
C GLN A 192 20.76 9.92 -14.84
N PRO A 193 21.77 10.76 -15.10
CA PRO A 193 23.02 10.73 -14.34
C PRO A 193 22.73 10.96 -12.83
N PRO A 194 23.48 10.30 -11.94
CA PRO A 194 23.25 10.41 -10.50
C PRO A 194 23.28 11.88 -10.09
N GLN A 195 22.21 12.32 -9.42
CA GLN A 195 22.15 13.68 -8.88
C GLN A 195 23.23 13.81 -7.79
N PRO A 196 24.02 14.89 -7.79
CA PRO A 196 24.99 15.13 -6.73
C PRO A 196 24.26 15.27 -5.38
N GLU A 197 24.78 14.59 -4.36
CA GLU A 197 24.30 14.64 -2.97
C GLU A 197 24.40 16.04 -2.33
#